data_AF-A0A167II03-F1
#
_entry.id   AF-A0A167II03-F1
#
_cell.length_a   1.000
_cell.length_b   1.000
_cell.length_c   1.000
_cell.angle_alpha   90.00
_cell.angle_beta   90.00
_cell.angle_gamma   90.00
#
_symmetry.space_group_name_H-M   'P 1'
#
loop_
_entity.id
_entity.type
_entity.pdbx_description
1 polymer ?
#
loop_
_entity_poly.entity_id
_entity_poly.type
_entity_poly.pdbx_seq_one_letter_code
_entity_poly.pdbx_strand_id
1 'polypeptide(L)'
;MSSLAMSNEIHDPPVDYEVLSLRVQEQIRRKFLPLCTEDEKQQVQTTLMPMVYFAPSTVSTPSQHILVNARMDHCPQLLRWALTCFVYGMEKIEAAKKNGEYVRANREQLARFQLDRGPCIPLPKPRLRSRMTGQKRRASDSQSGDADDEDDVQRRVKSKTSLTQSSILDSETKKRVREAANESRLMERKSANGSSEAALDSREASVVQREADLERTLSTRQTASDSRSANLGHSETAINHRLEALKTKETELNNREVVLETRSTELNNLEAAMDTRATELHNREAALNTRGSELNNREVVLETRSTELNNLEAAIYTRNTELNNREAAMDIRDVKPKNRGTVPRSYEADLGHCEVVTNGPRADLASCETALESHEIGKDDGEAILEIRETDLNNLEAGLHSNEAHLGKQESDADDRMATSVLGASQPDNAHKREKDENSATPQAQTGPRFDDNYIEEYQKCYNRAILDIMLLRGLGDAERRTIQDEKFRDALMEEFKQRTESLADATDSAWRIFGYLYRS
;
A
#
# COMPACT_ATOMS: atom_id res chain seq x y z
N MET A 1 -80.62 -28.04 -14.17
CA MET A 1 -79.37 -28.74 -14.52
C MET A 1 -78.21 -27.89 -14.02
N SER A 2 -77.26 -28.47 -13.31
CA SER A 2 -76.08 -27.75 -12.80
C SER A 2 -75.00 -27.69 -13.89
N SER A 3 -74.41 -26.51 -14.10
CA SER A 3 -73.22 -26.39 -14.96
C SER A 3 -72.02 -27.01 -14.25
N LEU A 4 -71.41 -28.05 -14.82
CA LEU A 4 -70.15 -28.60 -14.33
C LEU A 4 -69.02 -27.62 -14.67
N ALA A 5 -68.71 -26.71 -13.74
CA ALA A 5 -67.45 -25.99 -13.74
C ALA A 5 -66.32 -26.99 -13.46
N MET A 6 -65.68 -27.50 -14.52
CA MET A 6 -64.48 -28.32 -14.37
C MET A 6 -63.34 -27.44 -13.87
N SER A 7 -63.06 -27.53 -12.57
CA SER A 7 -61.88 -26.91 -11.97
C SER A 7 -60.62 -27.57 -12.54
N ASN A 8 -60.02 -26.93 -13.55
CA ASN A 8 -58.66 -27.23 -13.97
C ASN A 8 -57.71 -26.82 -12.83
N GLU A 9 -57.53 -27.70 -11.86
CA GLU A 9 -56.41 -27.63 -10.91
C GLU A 9 -55.11 -27.86 -11.69
N ILE A 10 -54.59 -26.78 -12.27
CA ILE A 10 -53.23 -26.73 -12.79
C ILE A 10 -52.32 -26.99 -11.58
N HIS A 11 -51.92 -28.24 -11.43
CA HIS A 11 -50.86 -28.64 -10.52
C HIS A 11 -49.55 -28.04 -11.04
N ASP A 12 -49.28 -26.79 -10.63
CA ASP A 12 -47.94 -26.22 -10.71
C ASP A 12 -46.95 -27.26 -10.19
N PRO A 13 -45.86 -27.55 -10.92
CA PRO A 13 -44.90 -28.55 -10.49
C PRO A 13 -44.33 -28.19 -9.10
N PRO A 14 -43.87 -29.18 -8.31
CA PRO A 14 -43.20 -28.90 -7.05
C PRO A 14 -41.99 -27.99 -7.34
N VAL A 15 -42.03 -26.77 -6.79
CA VAL A 15 -40.93 -25.82 -6.96
C VAL A 15 -39.72 -26.36 -6.22
N ASP A 16 -38.68 -26.67 -6.97
CA ASP A 16 -37.36 -26.93 -6.44
C ASP A 16 -36.72 -25.59 -6.00
N TYR A 17 -36.58 -25.43 -4.69
CA TYR A 17 -36.00 -24.21 -4.08
C TYR A 17 -34.47 -24.21 -4.12
N GLU A 18 -33.82 -25.36 -4.30
CA GLU A 18 -32.37 -25.46 -4.47
C GLU A 18 -31.98 -25.01 -5.88
N VAL A 19 -32.68 -25.51 -6.91
CA VAL A 19 -32.57 -25.04 -8.29
C VAL A 19 -32.95 -23.55 -8.41
N LEU A 20 -33.92 -23.06 -7.64
CA LEU A 20 -34.21 -21.62 -7.55
C LEU A 20 -33.03 -20.84 -6.95
N SER A 21 -32.44 -21.34 -5.86
CA SER A 21 -31.28 -20.71 -5.19
C SER A 21 -30.08 -20.61 -6.12
N LEU A 22 -29.71 -21.71 -6.77
CA LEU A 22 -28.62 -21.76 -7.76
C LEU A 22 -28.88 -20.79 -8.92
N ARG A 23 -30.12 -20.70 -9.42
CA ARG A 23 -30.48 -19.78 -10.51
C ARG A 23 -30.40 -18.31 -10.10
N VAL A 24 -30.80 -17.97 -8.87
CA VAL A 24 -30.66 -16.60 -8.33
C VAL A 24 -29.18 -16.25 -8.12
N GLN A 25 -28.37 -17.15 -7.54
CA GLN A 25 -26.92 -16.98 -7.43
C GLN A 25 -26.27 -16.73 -8.80
N GLU A 26 -26.71 -17.44 -9.84
CA GLU A 26 -26.22 -17.23 -11.20
C GLU A 26 -26.62 -15.87 -11.80
N GLN A 27 -27.82 -15.36 -11.51
CA GLN A 27 -28.17 -13.98 -11.88
C GLN A 27 -27.36 -12.94 -11.09
N ILE A 28 -27.04 -13.18 -9.83
CA ILE A 28 -26.14 -12.34 -9.04
C ILE A 28 -24.75 -12.30 -9.70
N ARG A 29 -24.19 -13.46 -10.08
CA ARG A 29 -22.91 -13.54 -10.80
C ARG A 29 -22.93 -12.79 -12.14
N ARG A 30 -24.00 -12.92 -12.93
CA ARG A 30 -24.08 -12.33 -14.28
C ARG A 30 -24.47 -10.86 -14.34
N LYS A 31 -25.27 -10.36 -13.40
CA LYS A 31 -25.84 -8.99 -13.46
C LYS A 31 -25.48 -8.10 -12.28
N PHE A 32 -25.31 -8.65 -11.08
CA PHE A 32 -25.04 -7.85 -9.88
C PHE A 32 -23.54 -7.63 -9.65
N LEU A 33 -22.72 -8.68 -9.75
CA LEU A 33 -21.27 -8.56 -9.60
C LEU A 33 -20.61 -7.55 -10.56
N PRO A 34 -21.02 -7.39 -11.84
CA PRO A 34 -20.46 -6.36 -12.72
C PRO A 34 -20.74 -4.91 -12.31
N LEU A 35 -21.65 -4.69 -11.33
CA LEU A 35 -22.05 -3.37 -10.81
C LEU A 35 -21.42 -3.07 -9.44
N CYS A 36 -20.49 -3.93 -8.99
CA CYS A 36 -19.74 -3.85 -7.74
C CYS A 36 -18.26 -3.55 -8.02
N THR A 37 -17.55 -2.91 -7.08
CA THR A 37 -16.07 -2.85 -7.09
C THR A 37 -15.45 -4.22 -6.81
N GLU A 38 -14.14 -4.43 -7.01
CA GLU A 38 -13.51 -5.73 -6.73
C GLU A 38 -13.65 -6.15 -5.25
N ASP A 39 -13.49 -5.22 -4.30
CA ASP A 39 -13.69 -5.49 -2.86
C ASP A 39 -15.13 -5.92 -2.55
N GLU A 40 -16.10 -5.22 -3.16
CA GLU A 40 -17.52 -5.53 -3.03
C GLU A 40 -17.86 -6.87 -3.70
N LYS A 41 -17.26 -7.20 -4.85
CA LYS A 41 -17.41 -8.52 -5.49
C LYS A 41 -16.88 -9.63 -4.59
N GLN A 42 -15.72 -9.43 -3.96
CA GLN A 42 -15.14 -10.39 -3.04
C GLN A 42 -16.04 -10.59 -1.81
N GLN A 43 -16.58 -9.52 -1.23
CA GLN A 43 -17.54 -9.61 -0.12
C GLN A 43 -18.87 -10.28 -0.53
N VAL A 44 -19.39 -9.98 -1.73
CA VAL A 44 -20.59 -10.65 -2.26
C VAL A 44 -20.32 -12.14 -2.45
N GLN A 45 -19.18 -12.53 -3.02
CA GLN A 45 -18.85 -13.94 -3.27
C GLN A 45 -18.59 -14.73 -1.97
N THR A 46 -17.80 -14.21 -1.04
CA THR A 46 -17.41 -14.94 0.18
C THR A 46 -18.48 -14.92 1.27
N THR A 47 -19.13 -13.77 1.50
CA THR A 47 -20.03 -13.57 2.65
C THR A 47 -21.50 -13.66 2.26
N LEU A 48 -21.92 -13.05 1.15
CA LEU A 48 -23.35 -12.94 0.82
C LEU A 48 -23.88 -14.11 -0.03
N MET A 49 -23.11 -14.59 -1.01
CA MET A 49 -23.52 -15.66 -1.92
C MET A 49 -23.94 -16.96 -1.20
N PRO A 50 -23.22 -17.43 -0.16
CA PRO A 50 -23.64 -18.62 0.61
C PRO A 50 -24.97 -18.43 1.36
N MET A 51 -25.38 -17.18 1.61
CA MET A 51 -26.65 -16.85 2.27
C MET A 51 -27.83 -16.70 1.29
N VAL A 52 -27.60 -16.87 -0.03
CA VAL A 52 -28.63 -16.90 -1.07
C VAL A 52 -29.19 -18.31 -1.17
N TYR A 53 -30.03 -18.68 -0.19
CA TYR A 53 -30.72 -19.97 -0.13
C TYR A 53 -32.20 -19.80 0.23
N PHE A 54 -33.08 -20.36 -0.61
CA PHE A 54 -34.52 -20.21 -0.49
C PHE A 54 -35.19 -21.40 0.19
N ALA A 55 -36.22 -21.07 0.98
CA ALA A 55 -37.21 -21.99 1.50
C ALA A 55 -38.61 -21.44 1.18
N PRO A 56 -39.69 -22.26 1.24
CA PRO A 56 -41.06 -21.81 0.93
C PRO A 56 -41.51 -20.54 1.69
N SER A 57 -41.02 -20.37 2.92
CA SER A 57 -41.24 -19.20 3.78
C SER A 57 -40.55 -17.94 3.26
N THR A 58 -39.28 -18.04 2.84
CA THR A 58 -38.42 -16.89 2.52
C THR A 58 -38.68 -16.32 1.13
N VAL A 59 -39.11 -17.14 0.15
CA VAL A 59 -39.55 -16.64 -1.17
C VAL A 59 -40.73 -15.67 -1.03
N SER A 60 -41.70 -16.07 -0.21
CA SER A 60 -42.94 -15.32 0.01
C SER A 60 -42.69 -14.06 0.85
N THR A 61 -41.93 -14.19 1.95
CA THR A 61 -41.68 -13.09 2.90
C THR A 61 -40.18 -12.74 2.96
N PRO A 62 -39.74 -11.65 2.29
CA PRO A 62 -38.32 -11.25 2.27
C PRO A 62 -37.76 -11.00 3.67
N SER A 63 -38.60 -10.50 4.59
CA SER A 63 -38.26 -10.27 6.00
C SER A 63 -37.85 -11.52 6.79
N GLN A 64 -38.09 -12.73 6.26
CA GLN A 64 -37.63 -13.99 6.86
C GLN A 64 -36.33 -14.52 6.22
N HIS A 65 -35.84 -13.91 5.13
CA HIS A 65 -34.61 -14.33 4.47
C HIS A 65 -33.37 -13.88 5.26
N ILE A 66 -32.29 -14.68 5.22
CA ILE A 66 -31.06 -14.43 5.99
C ILE A 66 -30.44 -13.07 5.62
N LEU A 67 -30.35 -12.76 4.32
CA LEU A 67 -29.94 -11.44 3.80
C LEU A 67 -30.69 -10.25 4.43
N VAL A 68 -31.88 -10.44 4.99
CA VAL A 68 -32.71 -9.36 5.56
C VAL A 68 -32.72 -9.39 7.09
N ASN A 69 -32.74 -10.58 7.71
CA ASN A 69 -32.90 -10.73 9.16
C ASN A 69 -31.59 -10.91 9.95
N ALA A 70 -30.48 -11.30 9.31
CA ALA A 70 -29.19 -11.46 9.99
C ALA A 70 -28.62 -10.12 10.50
N ARG A 71 -27.69 -10.18 11.47
CA ARG A 71 -26.67 -9.12 11.64
C ARG A 71 -25.38 -9.61 10.99
N MET A 72 -24.64 -8.69 10.37
CA MET A 72 -23.40 -8.99 9.66
C MET A 72 -22.46 -7.81 9.87
N ASP A 73 -21.54 -7.97 10.81
CA ASP A 73 -20.65 -6.89 11.25
C ASP A 73 -19.44 -6.70 10.30
N HIS A 74 -19.26 -7.64 9.38
CA HIS A 74 -18.14 -7.75 8.42
C HIS A 74 -18.56 -7.44 6.96
N CYS A 75 -19.77 -6.92 6.73
CA CYS A 75 -20.27 -6.58 5.39
C CYS A 75 -20.93 -5.18 5.38
N PRO A 76 -20.58 -4.29 4.43
CA PRO A 76 -21.26 -3.02 4.25
C PRO A 76 -22.79 -3.20 4.10
N GLN A 77 -23.56 -2.47 4.91
CA GLN A 77 -25.02 -2.59 4.89
C GLN A 77 -25.60 -2.20 3.52
N LEU A 78 -25.03 -1.19 2.85
CA LEU A 78 -25.44 -0.77 1.51
C LEU A 78 -25.37 -1.91 0.49
N LEU A 79 -24.24 -2.63 0.43
CA LEU A 79 -24.00 -3.74 -0.49
C LEU A 79 -24.98 -4.90 -0.25
N ARG A 80 -25.22 -5.23 1.02
CA ARG A 80 -26.20 -6.21 1.48
C ARG A 80 -27.64 -5.84 1.06
N TRP A 81 -28.03 -4.58 1.24
CA TRP A 81 -29.37 -4.10 0.85
C TRP A 81 -29.52 -4.00 -0.67
N ALA A 82 -28.49 -3.60 -1.40
CA ALA A 82 -28.46 -3.64 -2.86
C ALA A 82 -28.69 -5.07 -3.38
N LEU A 83 -27.98 -6.07 -2.82
CA LEU A 83 -28.18 -7.47 -3.18
C LEU A 83 -29.59 -7.96 -2.82
N THR A 84 -30.10 -7.59 -1.64
CA THR A 84 -31.46 -7.91 -1.20
C THR A 84 -32.51 -7.38 -2.19
N CYS A 85 -32.35 -6.13 -2.64
CA CYS A 85 -33.23 -5.48 -3.60
C CYS A 85 -33.09 -6.06 -5.01
N PHE A 86 -31.89 -6.44 -5.45
CA PHE A 86 -31.68 -7.21 -6.69
C PHE A 86 -32.43 -8.55 -6.67
N VAL A 87 -32.36 -9.27 -5.54
CA VAL A 87 -33.00 -10.58 -5.37
C VAL A 87 -34.53 -10.48 -5.33
N TYR A 88 -35.10 -9.51 -4.59
CA TYR A 88 -36.53 -9.44 -4.30
C TYR A 88 -37.32 -8.37 -5.06
N GLY A 89 -36.62 -7.44 -5.75
CA GLY A 89 -37.16 -6.23 -6.35
C GLY A 89 -37.19 -5.07 -5.36
N MET A 90 -36.74 -3.89 -5.80
CA MET A 90 -36.76 -2.64 -5.00
C MET A 90 -38.15 -2.39 -4.40
N GLU A 91 -39.21 -2.44 -5.21
CA GLU A 91 -40.57 -2.09 -4.80
C GLU A 91 -41.12 -3.05 -3.71
N LYS A 92 -40.74 -4.33 -3.75
CA LYS A 92 -41.15 -5.35 -2.75
C LYS A 92 -40.48 -5.13 -1.40
N ILE A 93 -39.27 -4.56 -1.38
CA ILE A 93 -38.54 -4.25 -0.14
C ILE A 93 -38.94 -2.89 0.42
N GLU A 94 -39.10 -1.84 -0.42
CA GLU A 94 -39.56 -0.52 0.02
C GLU A 94 -40.94 -0.57 0.70
N ALA A 95 -41.85 -1.43 0.22
CA ALA A 95 -43.16 -1.65 0.83
C ALA A 95 -43.13 -2.34 2.22
N ALA A 96 -42.01 -2.92 2.64
CA ALA A 96 -41.92 -3.70 3.87
C ALA A 96 -41.66 -2.82 5.11
N LYS A 97 -42.69 -2.50 5.89
CA LYS A 97 -42.67 -1.52 7.01
C LYS A 97 -41.42 -1.49 7.91
N LYS A 98 -40.87 -2.64 8.33
CA LYS A 98 -39.69 -2.70 9.22
C LYS A 98 -38.33 -2.57 8.52
N ASN A 99 -38.28 -2.82 7.20
CA ASN A 99 -37.06 -3.18 6.48
C ASN A 99 -36.81 -2.24 5.28
N GLY A 100 -37.87 -1.76 4.63
CA GLY A 100 -37.81 -0.77 3.55
C GLY A 100 -37.49 0.66 4.01
N GLU A 101 -37.25 0.90 5.30
CA GLU A 101 -36.82 2.20 5.80
C GLU A 101 -35.38 2.54 5.40
N TYR A 102 -34.44 1.60 5.58
CA TYR A 102 -33.06 1.77 5.13
C TYR A 102 -32.98 1.96 3.61
N VAL A 103 -33.77 1.20 2.84
CA VAL A 103 -33.79 1.27 1.37
C VAL A 103 -34.33 2.62 0.88
N ARG A 104 -35.41 3.13 1.48
CA ARG A 104 -35.92 4.47 1.17
C ARG A 104 -34.93 5.57 1.54
N ALA A 105 -34.24 5.45 2.67
CA ALA A 105 -33.26 6.44 3.14
C ALA A 105 -31.98 6.48 2.29
N ASN A 106 -31.53 5.34 1.75
CA ASN A 106 -30.29 5.22 0.97
C ASN A 106 -30.54 5.05 -0.54
N ARG A 107 -31.72 5.45 -1.03
CA ARG A 107 -32.20 5.22 -2.41
C ARG A 107 -31.24 5.75 -3.48
N GLU A 108 -30.62 6.90 -3.24
CA GLU A 108 -29.64 7.51 -4.16
C GLU A 108 -28.33 6.70 -4.22
N GLN A 109 -27.84 6.20 -3.09
CA GLN A 109 -26.66 5.34 -3.03
C GLN A 109 -26.94 3.97 -3.70
N LEU A 110 -28.15 3.44 -3.54
CA LEU A 110 -28.60 2.21 -4.18
C LEU A 110 -28.78 2.36 -5.71
N ALA A 111 -29.06 3.56 -6.21
CA ALA A 111 -29.18 3.82 -7.65
C ALA A 111 -27.88 3.53 -8.43
N ARG A 112 -26.72 3.59 -7.77
CA ARG A 112 -25.41 3.19 -8.32
C ARG A 112 -25.41 1.76 -8.88
N PHE A 113 -26.20 0.86 -8.28
CA PHE A 113 -26.33 -0.55 -8.68
C PHE A 113 -27.42 -0.79 -9.75
N GLN A 114 -27.99 0.25 -10.36
CA GLN A 114 -28.91 0.18 -11.51
C GLN A 114 -30.04 -0.86 -11.36
N LEU A 115 -30.60 -0.98 -10.15
CA LEU A 115 -31.46 -2.10 -9.78
C LEU A 115 -32.84 -2.06 -10.46
N ASP A 116 -33.24 -3.21 -11.00
CA ASP A 116 -34.59 -3.45 -11.49
C ASP A 116 -35.64 -3.21 -10.40
N ARG A 117 -36.81 -2.69 -10.80
CA ARG A 117 -37.97 -2.49 -9.90
C ARG A 117 -38.47 -3.83 -9.32
N GLY A 118 -38.48 -4.86 -10.15
CA GLY A 118 -38.86 -6.23 -9.81
C GLY A 118 -37.66 -7.13 -9.47
N PRO A 119 -37.90 -8.35 -8.98
CA PRO A 119 -36.84 -9.31 -8.67
C PRO A 119 -36.09 -9.76 -9.93
N CYS A 120 -34.79 -10.04 -9.80
CA CYS A 120 -33.94 -10.56 -10.89
C CYS A 120 -34.44 -11.84 -11.58
N ILE A 121 -35.34 -12.59 -10.93
CA ILE A 121 -36.06 -13.75 -11.46
C ILE A 121 -37.52 -13.68 -10.97
N PRO A 122 -38.53 -14.04 -11.79
CA PRO A 122 -39.90 -14.26 -11.32
C PRO A 122 -39.96 -15.26 -10.15
N LEU A 123 -40.19 -14.76 -8.93
CA LEU A 123 -40.27 -15.58 -7.74
C LEU A 123 -41.62 -16.33 -7.67
N PRO A 124 -41.65 -17.60 -7.23
CA PRO A 124 -42.87 -18.38 -7.03
C PRO A 124 -43.94 -17.65 -6.22
N LYS A 125 -45.20 -17.73 -6.67
CA LYS A 125 -46.34 -17.20 -5.92
C LYS A 125 -46.65 -18.12 -4.72
N PRO A 126 -46.99 -17.59 -3.54
CA PRO A 126 -47.37 -18.41 -2.40
C PRO A 126 -48.62 -19.23 -2.72
N ARG A 127 -48.57 -20.55 -2.48
CA ARG A 127 -49.79 -21.36 -2.45
C ARG A 127 -50.64 -20.92 -1.26
N LEU A 128 -51.70 -20.16 -1.54
CA LEU A 128 -52.77 -19.88 -0.59
C LEU A 128 -53.37 -21.22 -0.14
N ARG A 129 -53.00 -21.70 1.05
CA ARG A 129 -53.75 -22.79 1.69
C ARG A 129 -55.18 -22.32 1.85
N SER A 130 -56.12 -23.01 1.19
CA SER A 130 -57.54 -22.72 1.37
C SER A 130 -57.87 -22.90 2.86
N ARG A 131 -58.36 -21.82 3.47
CA ARG A 131 -58.77 -21.81 4.87
C ARG A 131 -59.98 -22.73 4.99
N MET A 132 -59.80 -23.95 5.49
CA MET A 132 -60.89 -24.90 5.71
C MET A 132 -61.87 -24.36 6.75
N THR A 133 -62.85 -23.58 6.28
CA THR A 133 -64.05 -23.24 7.01
C THR A 133 -64.89 -24.50 7.12
N GLY A 134 -64.79 -25.21 8.24
CA GLY A 134 -65.51 -26.45 8.46
C GLY A 134 -67.03 -26.25 8.40
N GLN A 135 -67.64 -26.61 7.27
CA GLN A 135 -69.09 -26.66 7.17
C GLN A 135 -69.60 -27.99 7.73
N LYS A 136 -70.48 -27.84 8.72
CA LYS A 136 -71.05 -28.88 9.57
C LYS A 136 -71.96 -29.79 8.74
N ARG A 137 -71.69 -31.10 8.72
CA ARG A 137 -72.57 -32.10 8.10
C ARG A 137 -74.01 -31.93 8.61
N ARG A 138 -74.97 -31.94 7.69
CA ARG A 138 -76.39 -32.24 7.92
C ARG A 138 -76.80 -33.33 6.93
N ALA A 139 -77.80 -34.13 7.31
CA ALA A 139 -78.35 -35.22 6.50
C ALA A 139 -79.78 -34.88 6.04
N SER A 140 -80.20 -35.46 4.90
CA SER A 140 -81.60 -35.63 4.50
C SER A 140 -81.69 -36.52 3.24
N ASP A 141 -81.93 -37.81 3.48
CA ASP A 141 -82.91 -38.71 2.84
C ASP A 141 -83.38 -38.58 1.37
N SER A 142 -83.62 -39.78 0.81
CA SER A 142 -84.79 -40.21 -0.01
C SER A 142 -84.92 -39.91 -1.52
N GLN A 143 -85.11 -41.02 -2.28
CA GLN A 143 -86.07 -41.22 -3.39
C GLN A 143 -85.86 -40.47 -4.74
N SER A 144 -86.33 -40.96 -5.91
CA SER A 144 -87.02 -42.23 -6.29
C SER A 144 -86.96 -42.47 -7.81
N GLY A 145 -87.05 -43.75 -8.23
CA GLY A 145 -87.68 -44.20 -9.50
C GLY A 145 -86.98 -43.91 -10.83
N ASP A 146 -87.33 -44.48 -12.01
CA ASP A 146 -88.13 -45.66 -12.44
C ASP A 146 -87.62 -46.02 -13.90
N ALA A 147 -88.03 -47.01 -14.70
CA ALA A 147 -89.09 -48.02 -14.69
C ALA A 147 -88.73 -49.25 -15.60
N ASP A 148 -89.40 -50.39 -15.38
CA ASP A 148 -90.03 -51.39 -16.28
C ASP A 148 -89.49 -51.78 -17.69
N ASP A 149 -89.45 -53.09 -17.97
CA ASP A 149 -90.33 -53.78 -18.95
C ASP A 149 -90.31 -55.33 -18.74
N GLU A 150 -91.32 -56.07 -19.22
CA GLU A 150 -91.69 -57.47 -18.79
C GLU A 150 -91.97 -58.48 -19.93
N ASP A 151 -92.38 -59.72 -19.55
CA ASP A 151 -93.12 -60.73 -20.36
C ASP A 151 -92.37 -61.50 -21.50
N ASP A 152 -92.75 -62.73 -21.91
CA ASP A 152 -93.61 -63.80 -21.35
C ASP A 152 -93.25 -65.16 -22.02
N VAL A 153 -93.34 -66.28 -21.29
CA VAL A 153 -93.52 -67.64 -21.87
C VAL A 153 -94.43 -68.51 -20.99
N GLN A 154 -95.71 -68.61 -21.37
CA GLN A 154 -96.72 -69.40 -20.65
C GLN A 154 -96.57 -70.93 -20.75
N ARG A 155 -97.07 -71.62 -19.71
CA ARG A 155 -97.26 -73.08 -19.68
C ARG A 155 -98.43 -73.51 -20.57
N ARG A 156 -98.34 -74.65 -21.26
CA ARG A 156 -99.51 -75.29 -21.91
C ARG A 156 -99.92 -76.61 -21.22
N VAL A 157 -101.11 -76.59 -20.64
CA VAL A 157 -101.76 -77.75 -19.98
C VAL A 157 -102.17 -78.81 -21.01
N LYS A 158 -102.14 -80.10 -20.61
CA LYS A 158 -102.78 -81.21 -21.34
C LYS A 158 -103.65 -82.03 -20.39
N SER A 159 -104.97 -81.95 -20.57
CA SER A 159 -105.95 -82.72 -19.80
C SER A 159 -107.04 -83.31 -20.70
N LYS A 160 -106.97 -84.64 -20.84
CA LYS A 160 -108.08 -85.60 -20.97
C LYS A 160 -109.44 -85.09 -21.49
N THR A 161 -109.90 -85.73 -22.57
CA THR A 161 -111.25 -86.33 -22.54
C THR A 161 -111.29 -87.58 -23.43
N SER A 162 -111.99 -88.60 -22.94
CA SER A 162 -112.32 -89.82 -23.67
C SER A 162 -113.82 -89.86 -23.92
N LEU A 163 -114.26 -90.40 -25.05
CA LEU A 163 -115.44 -91.27 -25.12
C LEU A 163 -115.52 -92.00 -26.48
N THR A 164 -116.50 -92.88 -26.62
CA THR A 164 -116.49 -94.03 -27.52
C THR A 164 -117.71 -94.10 -28.45
N GLN A 165 -117.67 -95.09 -29.35
CA GLN A 165 -118.79 -95.70 -30.08
C GLN A 165 -119.36 -95.01 -31.33
N SER A 166 -119.89 -95.88 -32.20
CA SER A 166 -120.78 -95.65 -33.35
C SER A 166 -120.28 -94.79 -34.52
N SER A 167 -120.67 -95.07 -35.76
CA SER A 167 -121.02 -96.35 -36.43
C SER A 167 -121.06 -96.07 -37.94
N ILE A 168 -120.90 -97.10 -38.78
CA ILE A 168 -121.21 -97.10 -40.24
C ILE A 168 -120.93 -95.75 -40.94
N LEU A 169 -119.65 -95.41 -41.06
CA LEU A 169 -119.19 -94.44 -42.06
C LEU A 169 -118.51 -95.19 -43.20
N ASP A 170 -119.03 -94.98 -44.41
CA ASP A 170 -118.65 -95.67 -45.64
C ASP A 170 -117.14 -95.49 -45.93
N SER A 171 -116.57 -96.48 -46.59
CA SER A 171 -115.20 -96.51 -47.12
C SER A 171 -114.79 -95.19 -47.77
N GLU A 172 -115.69 -94.60 -48.57
CA GLU A 172 -115.46 -93.34 -49.28
C GLU A 172 -115.38 -92.12 -48.33
N THR A 173 -116.21 -92.06 -47.28
CA THR A 173 -116.15 -90.95 -46.31
C THR A 173 -114.85 -90.96 -45.51
N LYS A 174 -114.36 -92.15 -45.13
CA LYS A 174 -113.04 -92.32 -44.50
C LYS A 174 -111.89 -91.99 -45.44
N LYS A 175 -112.08 -92.15 -46.75
CA LYS A 175 -111.13 -91.72 -47.79
C LYS A 175 -111.09 -90.19 -47.87
N ARG A 176 -112.24 -89.53 -48.05
CA ARG A 176 -112.35 -88.06 -48.11
C ARG A 176 -111.83 -87.36 -46.85
N VAL A 177 -112.07 -87.91 -45.65
CA VAL A 177 -111.50 -87.38 -44.39
C VAL A 177 -109.98 -87.52 -44.34
N ARG A 178 -109.40 -88.61 -44.89
CA ARG A 178 -107.93 -88.76 -44.99
C ARG A 178 -107.33 -87.85 -46.06
N GLU A 179 -108.03 -87.64 -47.17
CA GLU A 179 -107.63 -86.73 -48.24
C GLU A 179 -107.61 -85.28 -47.72
N ALA A 180 -108.70 -84.81 -47.10
CA ALA A 180 -108.76 -83.50 -46.46
C ALA A 180 -107.71 -83.33 -45.33
N ALA A 181 -107.47 -84.37 -44.52
CA ALA A 181 -106.41 -84.32 -43.50
C ALA A 181 -104.99 -84.27 -44.09
N ASN A 182 -104.78 -84.89 -45.26
CA ASN A 182 -103.52 -84.78 -46.00
C ASN A 182 -103.36 -83.41 -46.69
N GLU A 183 -104.44 -82.82 -47.21
CA GLU A 183 -104.43 -81.46 -47.77
C GLU A 183 -104.18 -80.40 -46.68
N SER A 184 -104.85 -80.48 -45.54
CA SER A 184 -104.53 -79.64 -44.37
C SER A 184 -103.08 -79.78 -43.96
N ARG A 185 -102.54 -81.01 -43.87
CA ARG A 185 -101.12 -81.25 -43.59
C ARG A 185 -100.19 -80.72 -44.68
N LEU A 186 -100.61 -80.71 -45.94
CA LEU A 186 -99.83 -80.15 -47.05
C LEU A 186 -99.78 -78.62 -46.99
N MET A 187 -100.90 -77.97 -46.64
CA MET A 187 -100.97 -76.52 -46.44
C MET A 187 -100.23 -76.09 -45.17
N GLU A 188 -100.36 -76.84 -44.09
CA GLU A 188 -99.61 -76.65 -42.83
C GLU A 188 -98.09 -76.80 -43.07
N ARG A 189 -97.67 -77.80 -43.87
CA ARG A 189 -96.28 -77.93 -44.32
C ARG A 189 -95.81 -76.79 -45.22
N LYS A 190 -96.64 -76.31 -46.17
CA LYS A 190 -96.29 -75.14 -47.00
C LYS A 190 -96.11 -73.87 -46.16
N SER A 191 -96.99 -73.66 -45.19
CA SER A 191 -96.89 -72.55 -44.23
C SER A 191 -95.63 -72.66 -43.36
N ALA A 192 -95.36 -73.85 -42.81
CA ALA A 192 -94.14 -74.11 -42.03
C ALA A 192 -92.86 -73.96 -42.86
N ASN A 193 -92.86 -74.38 -44.14
CA ASN A 193 -91.75 -74.16 -45.05
C ASN A 193 -91.54 -72.66 -45.30
N GLY A 194 -92.55 -71.90 -45.70
CA GLY A 194 -92.41 -70.45 -45.94
C GLY A 194 -91.98 -69.67 -44.69
N SER A 195 -92.44 -70.08 -43.50
CA SER A 195 -91.96 -69.55 -42.23
C SER A 195 -90.51 -69.92 -41.93
N SER A 196 -90.06 -71.12 -42.32
CA SER A 196 -88.66 -71.54 -42.21
C SER A 196 -87.76 -70.86 -43.24
N GLU A 197 -88.29 -70.53 -44.42
CA GLU A 197 -87.59 -69.88 -45.53
C GLU A 197 -87.31 -68.40 -45.16
N ALA A 198 -88.35 -67.66 -44.73
CA ALA A 198 -88.18 -66.31 -44.18
C ALA A 198 -87.27 -66.25 -42.94
N ALA A 199 -87.23 -67.32 -42.13
CA ALA A 199 -86.32 -67.44 -41.00
C ALA A 199 -84.86 -67.75 -41.40
N LEU A 200 -84.65 -68.37 -42.57
CA LEU A 200 -83.32 -68.53 -43.18
C LEU A 200 -82.85 -67.21 -43.77
N ASP A 201 -83.68 -66.52 -44.56
CA ASP A 201 -83.37 -65.19 -45.12
C ASP A 201 -82.97 -64.19 -44.02
N SER A 202 -83.75 -64.15 -42.93
CA SER A 202 -83.48 -63.31 -41.75
C SER A 202 -82.14 -63.66 -41.08
N ARG A 203 -81.74 -64.94 -41.11
CA ARG A 203 -80.48 -65.40 -40.53
C ARG A 203 -79.29 -65.17 -41.46
N GLU A 204 -79.47 -65.27 -42.77
CA GLU A 204 -78.47 -64.91 -43.78
C GLU A 204 -78.15 -63.42 -43.73
N ALA A 205 -79.17 -62.56 -43.70
CA ALA A 205 -79.00 -61.12 -43.48
C ALA A 205 -78.28 -60.81 -42.15
N SER A 206 -78.56 -61.56 -41.09
CA SER A 206 -77.86 -61.44 -39.80
C SER A 206 -76.39 -61.88 -39.88
N VAL A 207 -76.05 -62.89 -40.69
CA VAL A 207 -74.66 -63.32 -40.94
C VAL A 207 -73.91 -62.26 -41.74
N VAL A 208 -74.46 -61.78 -42.85
CA VAL A 208 -73.83 -60.75 -43.71
C VAL A 208 -73.54 -59.46 -42.93
N GLN A 209 -74.49 -59.00 -42.10
CA GLN A 209 -74.25 -57.85 -41.22
C GLN A 209 -73.11 -58.11 -40.23
N ARG A 210 -73.04 -59.32 -39.65
CA ARG A 210 -72.03 -59.71 -38.67
C ARG A 210 -70.64 -59.87 -39.29
N GLU A 211 -70.54 -60.30 -40.55
CA GLU A 211 -69.30 -60.33 -41.32
C GLU A 211 -68.80 -58.91 -41.61
N ALA A 212 -69.69 -58.00 -42.06
CA ALA A 212 -69.35 -56.60 -42.29
C ALA A 212 -68.92 -55.88 -40.99
N ASP A 213 -69.54 -56.18 -39.85
CA ASP A 213 -69.12 -55.65 -38.55
C ASP A 213 -67.79 -56.26 -38.07
N LEU A 214 -67.56 -57.55 -38.30
CA LEU A 214 -66.26 -58.18 -38.03
C LEU A 214 -65.14 -57.51 -38.85
N GLU A 215 -65.34 -57.30 -40.15
CA GLU A 215 -64.35 -56.64 -41.01
C GLU A 215 -64.04 -55.21 -40.56
N ARG A 216 -65.06 -54.43 -40.16
CA ARG A 216 -64.89 -53.11 -39.52
C ARG A 216 -64.05 -53.20 -38.23
N THR A 217 -64.31 -54.19 -37.37
CA THR A 217 -63.53 -54.36 -36.12
C THR A 217 -62.10 -54.83 -36.36
N LEU A 218 -61.83 -55.58 -37.44
CA LEU A 218 -60.48 -55.99 -37.82
C LEU A 218 -59.69 -54.81 -38.41
N SER A 219 -60.30 -54.03 -39.31
CA SER A 219 -59.67 -52.84 -39.92
C SER A 219 -59.34 -51.76 -38.87
N THR A 220 -60.26 -51.50 -37.93
CA THR A 220 -60.01 -50.58 -36.81
C THR A 220 -58.98 -51.11 -35.80
N ARG A 221 -58.90 -52.43 -35.59
CA ARG A 221 -57.81 -53.04 -34.80
C ARG A 221 -56.45 -52.96 -35.50
N GLN A 222 -56.40 -53.16 -36.81
CA GLN A 222 -55.16 -53.08 -37.59
C GLN A 222 -54.58 -51.67 -37.52
N THR A 223 -55.37 -50.65 -37.88
CA THR A 223 -54.95 -49.24 -37.80
C THR A 223 -54.55 -48.80 -36.37
N ALA A 224 -55.20 -49.31 -35.33
CA ALA A 224 -54.79 -49.09 -33.94
C ALA A 224 -53.46 -49.81 -33.58
N SER A 225 -53.20 -50.99 -34.16
CA SER A 225 -51.94 -51.72 -34.03
C SER A 225 -50.79 -50.99 -34.72
N ASP A 226 -51.00 -50.54 -35.96
CA ASP A 226 -50.02 -49.79 -36.75
C ASP A 226 -49.67 -48.46 -36.07
N SER A 227 -50.68 -47.75 -35.55
CA SER A 227 -50.50 -46.53 -34.75
C SER A 227 -49.68 -46.79 -33.47
N ARG A 228 -49.91 -47.94 -32.81
CA ARG A 228 -49.14 -48.35 -31.62
C ARG A 228 -47.70 -48.70 -31.98
N SER A 229 -47.47 -49.39 -33.10
CA SER A 229 -46.13 -49.71 -33.63
C SER A 229 -45.34 -48.43 -33.94
N ALA A 230 -45.96 -47.48 -34.66
CA ALA A 230 -45.38 -46.17 -34.94
C ALA A 230 -45.00 -45.41 -33.65
N ASN A 231 -45.89 -45.38 -32.66
CA ASN A 231 -45.61 -44.73 -31.36
C ASN A 231 -44.46 -45.40 -30.59
N LEU A 232 -44.29 -46.72 -30.69
CA LEU A 232 -43.15 -47.42 -30.10
C LEU A 232 -41.83 -47.03 -30.77
N GLY A 233 -41.78 -46.94 -32.10
CA GLY A 233 -40.58 -46.47 -32.83
C GLY A 233 -40.22 -45.00 -32.54
N HIS A 234 -41.21 -44.14 -32.33
CA HIS A 234 -40.98 -42.76 -31.85
C HIS A 234 -40.46 -42.74 -30.40
N SER A 235 -40.91 -43.67 -29.55
CA SER A 235 -40.39 -43.80 -28.18
C SER A 235 -38.95 -44.30 -28.16
N GLU A 236 -38.63 -45.32 -28.95
CA GLU A 236 -37.28 -45.89 -29.10
C GLU A 236 -36.27 -44.85 -29.60
N THR A 237 -36.61 -44.12 -30.68
CA THR A 237 -35.74 -43.05 -31.20
C THR A 237 -35.52 -41.92 -30.19
N ALA A 238 -36.55 -41.54 -29.42
CA ALA A 238 -36.43 -40.57 -28.33
C ALA A 238 -35.59 -41.08 -27.13
N ILE A 239 -35.62 -42.38 -26.84
CA ILE A 239 -34.75 -43.01 -25.84
C ILE A 239 -33.30 -43.04 -26.33
N ASN A 240 -33.05 -43.41 -27.58
CA ASN A 240 -31.70 -43.44 -28.15
C ASN A 240 -31.07 -42.04 -28.20
N HIS A 241 -31.82 -41.00 -28.59
CA HIS A 241 -31.33 -39.62 -28.51
C HIS A 241 -31.03 -39.19 -27.05
N ARG A 242 -31.80 -39.67 -26.06
CA ARG A 242 -31.50 -39.42 -24.64
C ARG A 242 -30.23 -40.14 -24.17
N LEU A 243 -29.96 -41.36 -24.65
CA LEU A 243 -28.74 -42.10 -24.32
C LEU A 243 -27.49 -41.40 -24.88
N GLU A 244 -27.50 -40.92 -26.12
CA GLU A 244 -26.36 -40.15 -26.66
C GLU A 244 -26.19 -38.78 -25.97
N ALA A 245 -27.29 -38.13 -25.57
CA ALA A 245 -27.24 -36.91 -24.75
C ALA A 245 -26.67 -37.16 -23.34
N LEU A 246 -26.86 -38.36 -22.77
CA LEU A 246 -26.25 -38.75 -21.50
C LEU A 246 -24.76 -39.07 -21.65
N LYS A 247 -24.37 -39.86 -22.67
CA LYS A 247 -22.94 -40.13 -22.96
C LYS A 247 -22.13 -38.86 -23.19
N THR A 248 -22.67 -37.91 -23.96
CA THR A 248 -21.98 -36.62 -24.18
C THR A 248 -21.84 -35.84 -22.88
N LYS A 249 -22.83 -35.87 -21.97
CA LYS A 249 -22.73 -35.28 -20.64
C LYS A 249 -21.73 -35.99 -19.72
N GLU A 250 -21.66 -37.31 -19.77
CA GLU A 250 -20.64 -38.11 -19.08
C GLU A 250 -19.23 -37.72 -19.53
N THR A 251 -18.99 -37.62 -20.84
CA THR A 251 -17.69 -37.14 -21.36
C THR A 251 -17.38 -35.67 -20.98
N GLU A 252 -18.39 -34.79 -20.88
CA GLU A 252 -18.18 -33.43 -20.40
C GLU A 252 -17.79 -33.42 -18.91
N LEU A 253 -18.42 -34.26 -18.08
CA LEU A 253 -18.11 -34.35 -16.66
C LEU A 253 -16.70 -34.90 -16.41
N ASN A 254 -16.33 -36.01 -17.07
CA ASN A 254 -14.99 -36.60 -16.93
C ASN A 254 -13.89 -35.61 -17.36
N ASN A 255 -14.11 -34.85 -18.44
CA ASN A 255 -13.18 -33.80 -18.87
C ASN A 255 -13.06 -32.66 -17.84
N ARG A 256 -14.15 -32.33 -17.13
CA ARG A 256 -14.14 -31.30 -16.06
C ARG A 256 -13.46 -31.82 -14.80
N GLU A 257 -13.59 -33.11 -14.49
CA GLU A 257 -12.88 -33.78 -13.40
C GLU A 257 -11.36 -33.74 -13.62
N VAL A 258 -10.88 -34.13 -14.82
CA VAL A 258 -9.44 -34.03 -15.18
C VAL A 258 -8.89 -32.60 -15.08
N VAL A 259 -9.68 -31.58 -15.45
CA VAL A 259 -9.28 -30.17 -15.30
C VAL A 259 -9.24 -29.74 -13.82
N LEU A 260 -10.13 -30.25 -12.97
CA LEU A 260 -10.11 -29.99 -11.53
C LEU A 260 -8.94 -30.70 -10.84
N GLU A 261 -8.65 -31.95 -11.21
CA GLU A 261 -7.46 -32.71 -10.77
C GLU A 261 -6.17 -31.94 -11.11
N THR A 262 -6.04 -31.50 -12.36
CA THR A 262 -4.90 -30.69 -12.82
C THR A 262 -4.74 -29.43 -11.98
N ARG A 263 -5.82 -28.65 -11.82
CA ARG A 263 -5.82 -27.42 -11.01
C ARG A 263 -5.54 -27.67 -9.52
N SER A 264 -5.94 -28.82 -8.98
CA SER A 264 -5.60 -29.26 -7.63
C SER A 264 -4.07 -29.42 -7.49
N THR A 265 -3.43 -30.10 -8.45
CA THR A 265 -1.96 -30.24 -8.44
C THR A 265 -1.22 -28.91 -8.63
N GLU A 266 -1.75 -27.99 -9.44
CA GLU A 266 -1.20 -26.64 -9.60
C GLU A 266 -1.23 -25.84 -8.28
N LEU A 267 -2.34 -25.92 -7.54
CA LEU A 267 -2.49 -25.25 -6.25
C LEU A 267 -1.56 -25.83 -5.18
N ASN A 268 -1.45 -27.16 -5.08
CA ASN A 268 -0.54 -27.83 -4.14
C ASN A 268 0.93 -27.47 -4.41
N ASN A 269 1.32 -27.36 -5.69
CA ASN A 269 2.66 -26.92 -6.09
C ASN A 269 2.92 -25.44 -5.74
N LEU A 270 1.89 -24.58 -5.84
CA LEU A 270 1.98 -23.18 -5.46
C LEU A 270 2.11 -23.01 -3.94
N GLU A 271 1.36 -23.80 -3.15
CA GLU A 271 1.46 -23.83 -1.68
C GLU A 271 2.86 -24.24 -1.23
N ALA A 272 3.41 -25.34 -1.76
CA ALA A 272 4.78 -25.77 -1.47
C ALA A 272 5.85 -24.73 -1.86
N ALA A 273 5.63 -23.97 -2.94
CA ALA A 273 6.52 -22.88 -3.34
C ALA A 273 6.41 -21.66 -2.38
N MET A 274 5.22 -21.37 -1.84
CA MET A 274 5.04 -20.33 -0.83
C MET A 274 5.68 -20.71 0.50
N ASP A 275 5.53 -21.96 0.97
CA ASP A 275 6.21 -22.48 2.17
C ASP A 275 7.73 -22.38 2.02
N THR A 276 8.27 -22.82 0.87
CA THR A 276 9.70 -22.70 0.58
C THR A 276 10.18 -21.24 0.71
N ARG A 277 9.45 -20.29 0.12
CA ARG A 277 9.75 -18.86 0.21
C ARG A 277 9.61 -18.30 1.63
N ALA A 278 8.66 -18.80 2.42
CA ALA A 278 8.52 -18.42 3.83
C ALA A 278 9.74 -18.87 4.67
N THR A 279 10.24 -20.08 4.44
CA THR A 279 11.47 -20.55 5.12
C THR A 279 12.71 -19.74 4.70
N GLU A 280 12.82 -19.35 3.42
CA GLU A 280 13.92 -18.48 2.95
C GLU A 280 13.88 -17.11 3.64
N LEU A 281 12.70 -16.49 3.72
CA LEU A 281 12.51 -15.20 4.40
C LEU A 281 12.88 -15.28 5.88
N HIS A 282 12.44 -16.33 6.58
CA HIS A 282 12.78 -16.54 8.00
C HIS A 282 14.28 -16.74 8.23
N ASN A 283 14.95 -17.53 7.38
CA ASN A 283 16.41 -17.70 7.42
C ASN A 283 17.14 -16.36 7.15
N ARG A 284 16.62 -15.52 6.26
CA ARG A 284 17.17 -14.20 5.95
C ARG A 284 16.97 -13.20 7.09
N GLU A 285 15.82 -13.24 7.78
CA GLU A 285 15.54 -12.48 9.00
C GLU A 285 16.51 -12.88 10.13
N ALA A 286 16.70 -14.18 10.37
CA ALA A 286 17.64 -14.69 11.35
C ALA A 286 19.08 -14.18 11.07
N ALA A 287 19.54 -14.24 9.81
CA ALA A 287 20.85 -13.74 9.41
C ALA A 287 21.01 -12.21 9.60
N LEU A 288 19.94 -11.43 9.38
CA LEU A 288 19.93 -9.99 9.66
C LEU A 288 20.01 -9.70 11.16
N ASN A 289 19.31 -10.48 12.00
CA ASN A 289 19.37 -10.36 13.46
C ASN A 289 20.77 -10.71 14.02
N THR A 290 21.43 -11.74 13.48
CA THR A 290 22.86 -12.02 13.79
C THR A 290 23.74 -10.84 13.43
N ARG A 291 23.62 -10.30 12.21
CA ARG A 291 24.45 -9.16 11.75
C ARG A 291 24.18 -7.87 12.52
N GLY A 292 22.95 -7.62 12.96
CA GLY A 292 22.62 -6.52 13.86
C GLY A 292 23.31 -6.67 15.22
N SER A 293 23.35 -7.89 15.75
CA SER A 293 24.06 -8.20 17.00
C SER A 293 25.58 -8.01 16.88
N GLU A 294 26.18 -8.41 15.74
CA GLU A 294 27.59 -8.17 15.43
C GLU A 294 27.92 -6.67 15.35
N LEU A 295 27.06 -5.86 14.72
CA LEU A 295 27.23 -4.42 14.63
C LEU A 295 27.15 -3.74 16.00
N ASN A 296 26.15 -4.09 16.82
CA ASN A 296 26.02 -3.58 18.19
C ASN A 296 27.26 -3.91 19.04
N ASN A 297 27.76 -5.15 18.96
CA ASN A 297 29.00 -5.53 19.65
C ASN A 297 30.22 -4.73 19.16
N ARG A 298 30.28 -4.42 17.87
CA ARG A 298 31.36 -3.59 17.28
C ARG A 298 31.26 -2.12 17.69
N GLU A 299 30.05 -1.59 17.87
CA GLU A 299 29.79 -0.25 18.39
C GLU A 299 30.28 -0.10 19.83
N VAL A 300 29.94 -1.03 20.73
CA VAL A 300 30.45 -1.07 22.12
C VAL A 300 31.99 -1.13 22.18
N VAL A 301 32.63 -1.88 21.27
CA VAL A 301 34.11 -1.92 21.18
C VAL A 301 34.70 -0.59 20.70
N LEU A 302 34.03 0.12 19.79
CA LEU A 302 34.45 1.45 19.34
C LEU A 302 34.25 2.52 20.41
N GLU A 303 33.15 2.47 21.16
CA GLU A 303 32.90 3.35 22.31
C GLU A 303 33.96 3.13 23.41
N THR A 304 34.23 1.86 23.76
CA THR A 304 35.29 1.50 24.71
C THR A 304 36.64 2.12 24.28
N ARG A 305 37.05 1.90 23.03
CA ARG A 305 38.29 2.47 22.48
C ARG A 305 38.30 4.01 22.44
N SER A 306 37.14 4.65 22.26
CA SER A 306 37.00 6.10 22.37
C SER A 306 37.33 6.59 23.79
N THR A 307 36.82 5.91 24.81
CA THR A 307 37.16 6.24 26.21
C THR A 307 38.64 6.00 26.54
N GLU A 308 39.26 4.94 26.00
CA GLU A 308 40.70 4.70 26.12
C GLU A 308 41.55 5.84 25.51
N LEU A 309 41.17 6.33 24.33
CA LEU A 309 41.85 7.44 23.67
C LEU A 309 41.70 8.76 24.43
N ASN A 310 40.50 9.08 24.93
CA ASN A 310 40.27 10.27 25.75
C ASN A 310 41.09 10.24 27.05
N ASN A 311 41.22 9.06 27.68
CA ASN A 311 42.06 8.87 28.87
C ASN A 311 43.56 9.03 28.55
N LEU A 312 44.01 8.55 27.39
CA LEU A 312 45.38 8.77 26.89
C LEU A 312 45.68 10.25 26.62
N GLU A 313 44.74 10.98 26.01
CA GLU A 313 44.88 12.42 25.76
C GLU A 313 44.97 13.22 27.06
N ALA A 314 44.12 12.92 28.05
CA ALA A 314 44.19 13.52 29.39
C ALA A 314 45.53 13.22 30.10
N ALA A 315 46.08 12.01 29.94
CA ALA A 315 47.38 11.66 30.49
C ALA A 315 48.54 12.39 29.79
N ILE A 316 48.46 12.57 28.46
CA ILE A 316 49.43 13.36 27.67
C ILE A 316 49.37 14.83 28.09
N TYR A 317 48.18 15.42 28.21
CA TYR A 317 48.00 16.80 28.67
C TYR A 317 48.60 17.01 30.07
N THR A 318 48.31 16.11 31.01
CA THR A 318 48.88 16.12 32.36
C THR A 318 50.40 16.10 32.31
N ARG A 319 51.00 15.18 31.56
CA ARG A 319 52.46 15.06 31.39
C ARG A 319 53.07 16.29 30.71
N ASN A 320 52.36 16.95 29.81
CA ASN A 320 52.82 18.19 29.19
C ASN A 320 52.84 19.34 30.21
N THR A 321 51.84 19.44 31.10
CA THR A 321 51.89 20.42 32.20
C THR A 321 52.99 20.11 33.23
N GLU A 322 53.29 18.84 33.51
CA GLU A 322 54.47 18.46 34.32
C GLU A 322 55.78 18.93 33.68
N LEU A 323 55.93 18.77 32.36
CA LEU A 323 57.10 19.20 31.60
C LEU A 323 57.26 20.73 31.62
N ASN A 324 56.19 21.49 31.31
CA ASN A 324 56.22 22.95 31.34
C ASN A 324 56.57 23.50 32.74
N ASN A 325 56.00 22.90 33.80
CA ASN A 325 56.33 23.26 35.18
C ASN A 325 57.80 22.96 35.52
N ARG A 326 58.35 21.87 34.99
CA ARG A 326 59.76 21.50 35.16
C ARG A 326 60.71 22.40 34.37
N GLU A 327 60.32 22.83 33.18
CA GLU A 327 61.06 23.80 32.35
C GLU A 327 61.14 25.17 33.03
N ALA A 328 60.00 25.72 33.48
CA ALA A 328 59.99 26.96 34.27
C ALA A 328 60.82 26.86 35.57
N ALA A 329 60.86 25.68 36.20
CA ALA A 329 61.73 25.42 37.36
C ALA A 329 63.22 25.30 37.01
N MET A 330 63.59 25.09 35.74
CA MET A 330 64.96 25.23 35.23
C MET A 330 65.26 26.69 34.87
N ASP A 331 64.35 27.45 34.26
CA ASP A 331 64.53 28.88 34.01
C ASP A 331 64.80 29.66 35.32
N ILE A 332 64.00 29.41 36.36
CA ILE A 332 64.21 29.99 37.70
C ILE A 332 65.57 29.57 38.27
N ARG A 333 66.03 28.34 37.99
CA ARG A 333 67.35 27.86 38.40
C ARG A 333 68.48 28.58 37.65
N ASP A 334 68.30 28.90 36.38
CA ASP A 334 69.32 29.52 35.53
C ASP A 334 69.35 31.06 35.63
N VAL A 335 68.27 31.68 36.12
CA VAL A 335 68.28 33.07 36.62
C VAL A 335 69.04 33.17 37.95
N LYS A 336 69.01 32.13 38.80
CA LYS A 336 69.67 32.15 40.11
C LYS A 336 71.21 32.36 40.09
N PRO A 337 72.03 31.77 39.20
CA PRO A 337 73.44 32.10 39.07
C PRO A 337 73.65 33.49 38.46
N LYS A 338 72.81 33.94 37.52
CA LYS A 338 72.88 35.29 36.93
C LYS A 338 72.70 36.36 38.01
N ASN A 339 71.70 36.20 38.88
CA ASN A 339 71.47 37.06 40.05
C ASN A 339 72.44 36.81 41.22
N ARG A 340 73.29 35.78 41.15
CA ARG A 340 74.47 35.63 42.03
C ARG A 340 75.71 36.31 41.46
N GLY A 341 75.79 36.51 40.15
CA GLY A 341 76.87 37.22 39.45
C GLY A 341 76.69 38.74 39.42
N THR A 342 75.49 39.26 39.70
CA THR A 342 75.29 40.71 39.88
C THR A 342 75.90 41.23 41.17
N VAL A 343 75.97 40.41 42.23
CA VAL A 343 76.60 40.81 43.51
C VAL A 343 78.12 41.01 43.33
N PRO A 344 78.84 40.10 42.62
CA PRO A 344 79.89 40.37 41.65
C PRO A 344 80.28 41.83 41.47
N ARG A 345 79.46 42.46 40.63
CA ARG A 345 79.67 43.79 40.08
C ARG A 345 79.30 44.92 41.03
N SER A 346 78.51 44.66 42.08
CA SER A 346 78.27 45.69 43.09
C SER A 346 79.54 45.93 43.90
N TYR A 347 80.21 44.88 44.39
CA TYR A 347 81.50 45.10 45.08
C TYR A 347 82.61 45.60 44.16
N GLU A 348 82.65 45.21 42.88
CA GLU A 348 83.59 45.79 41.91
C GLU A 348 83.32 47.30 41.70
N ALA A 349 82.05 47.72 41.63
CA ALA A 349 81.69 49.13 41.55
C ALA A 349 81.98 49.91 42.84
N ASP A 350 81.66 49.33 44.01
CA ASP A 350 81.92 49.93 45.33
C ASP A 350 83.44 50.11 45.56
N LEU A 351 84.26 49.12 45.15
CA LEU A 351 85.72 49.22 45.19
C LEU A 351 86.26 50.30 44.25
N GLY A 352 85.77 50.36 43.01
CA GLY A 352 86.10 51.45 42.08
C GLY A 352 85.70 52.83 42.61
N HIS A 353 84.58 52.92 43.35
CA HIS A 353 84.14 54.17 43.96
C HIS A 353 85.05 54.60 45.13
N CYS A 354 85.55 53.64 45.92
CA CYS A 354 86.60 53.88 46.93
C CYS A 354 87.93 54.31 46.29
N GLU A 355 88.28 53.76 45.12
CA GLU A 355 89.50 54.13 44.38
C GLU A 355 89.43 55.55 43.81
N VAL A 356 88.24 56.06 43.47
CA VAL A 356 88.04 57.49 43.17
C VAL A 356 88.23 58.35 44.42
N VAL A 357 87.72 57.92 45.58
CA VAL A 357 87.84 58.68 46.85
C VAL A 357 89.30 58.77 47.34
N THR A 358 90.14 57.75 47.12
CA THR A 358 91.57 57.82 47.47
C THR A 358 92.41 58.65 46.49
N ASN A 359 91.95 58.85 45.26
CA ASN A 359 92.64 59.70 44.28
C ASN A 359 92.26 61.19 44.37
N GLY A 360 91.12 61.55 44.96
CA GLY A 360 90.73 62.95 45.22
C GLY A 360 91.84 63.77 45.91
N PRO A 361 92.31 63.37 47.10
CA PRO A 361 93.39 64.06 47.82
C PRO A 361 94.71 64.17 47.04
N ARG A 362 94.92 63.33 46.01
CA ARG A 362 96.10 63.39 45.15
C ARG A 362 95.99 64.48 44.08
N ALA A 363 94.79 64.76 43.59
CA ALA A 363 94.52 65.92 42.75
C ALA A 363 94.60 67.22 43.55
N ASP A 364 94.08 67.22 44.79
CA ASP A 364 94.18 68.38 45.69
C ASP A 364 95.65 68.71 46.04
N LEU A 365 96.48 67.68 46.30
CA LEU A 365 97.92 67.87 46.53
C LEU A 365 98.65 68.44 45.31
N ALA A 366 98.38 67.95 44.10
CA ALA A 366 98.96 68.50 42.87
C ALA A 366 98.52 69.97 42.62
N SER A 367 97.29 70.32 43.00
CA SER A 367 96.83 71.71 42.97
C SER A 367 97.61 72.59 43.97
N CYS A 368 97.90 72.09 45.18
CA CYS A 368 98.73 72.79 46.15
C CYS A 368 100.20 72.91 45.69
N GLU A 369 100.71 71.93 44.96
CA GLU A 369 102.09 71.90 44.43
C GLU A 369 102.29 73.02 43.39
N THR A 370 101.40 73.10 42.40
CA THR A 370 101.40 74.21 41.40
C THR A 370 101.15 75.60 42.01
N ALA A 371 100.39 75.68 43.11
CA ALA A 371 100.20 76.92 43.86
C ALA A 371 101.47 77.37 44.63
N LEU A 372 102.35 76.44 45.01
CA LEU A 372 103.65 76.75 45.61
C LEU A 372 104.67 77.20 44.57
N GLU A 373 104.74 76.53 43.40
CA GLU A 373 105.56 77.00 42.27
C GLU A 373 105.17 78.43 41.85
N SER A 374 103.87 78.73 41.83
CA SER A 374 103.34 80.08 41.57
C SER A 374 103.77 81.12 42.62
N HIS A 375 103.97 80.70 43.87
CA HIS A 375 104.48 81.57 44.95
C HIS A 375 106.01 81.74 44.88
N GLU A 376 106.73 80.77 44.33
CA GLU A 376 108.19 80.86 44.18
C GLU A 376 108.55 81.88 43.09
N ILE A 377 107.89 81.82 41.93
CA ILE A 377 107.99 82.84 40.86
C ILE A 377 107.70 84.26 41.40
N GLY A 378 106.68 84.39 42.26
CA GLY A 378 106.31 85.67 42.88
C GLY A 378 107.30 86.25 43.90
N LYS A 379 108.41 85.56 44.20
CA LYS A 379 109.54 86.13 44.98
C LYS A 379 110.60 86.74 44.07
N ASP A 380 110.92 86.09 42.96
CA ASP A 380 111.96 86.54 42.03
C ASP A 380 111.58 87.89 41.39
N ASP A 381 110.28 88.06 41.03
CA ASP A 381 109.72 89.36 40.63
C ASP A 381 109.88 90.44 41.72
N GLY A 382 109.80 90.05 43.00
CA GLY A 382 109.96 90.94 44.15
C GLY A 382 111.40 91.41 44.38
N GLU A 383 112.38 90.57 44.07
CA GLU A 383 113.81 90.91 44.14
C GLU A 383 114.21 91.85 42.99
N ALA A 384 113.73 91.56 41.77
CA ALA A 384 113.91 92.44 40.59
C ALA A 384 113.31 93.86 40.80
N ILE A 385 112.16 93.97 41.46
CA ILE A 385 111.54 95.28 41.78
C ILE A 385 112.35 96.11 42.79
N LEU A 386 113.18 95.47 43.64
CA LEU A 386 114.06 96.19 44.56
C LEU A 386 115.32 96.70 43.86
N GLU A 387 115.93 95.91 42.98
CA GLU A 387 117.11 96.33 42.19
C GLU A 387 116.79 97.54 41.30
N ILE A 388 115.63 97.54 40.64
CA ILE A 388 115.15 98.70 39.85
C ILE A 388 115.04 99.96 40.73
N ARG A 389 114.47 99.85 41.94
CA ARG A 389 114.32 100.99 42.87
C ARG A 389 115.64 101.58 43.35
N GLU A 390 116.68 100.77 43.47
CA GLU A 390 118.02 101.26 43.80
C GLU A 390 118.62 102.07 42.63
N THR A 391 118.35 101.69 41.38
CA THR A 391 118.76 102.49 40.21
C THR A 391 117.98 103.81 40.08
N ASP A 392 116.67 103.81 40.35
CA ASP A 392 115.83 105.03 40.28
C ASP A 392 116.26 106.11 41.27
N LEU A 393 116.66 105.74 42.49
CA LEU A 393 117.13 106.69 43.50
C LEU A 393 118.43 107.39 43.08
N ASN A 394 119.39 106.63 42.52
CA ASN A 394 120.64 107.19 41.99
C ASN A 394 120.40 108.13 40.81
N ASN A 395 119.41 107.83 39.95
CA ASN A 395 119.04 108.71 38.83
C ASN A 395 118.32 110.00 39.30
N LEU A 396 117.56 109.95 40.40
CA LEU A 396 116.89 111.13 40.95
C LEU A 396 117.87 112.15 41.54
N GLU A 397 118.96 111.69 42.16
CA GLU A 397 120.01 112.56 42.72
C GLU A 397 120.77 113.32 41.62
N ALA A 398 121.01 112.69 40.47
CA ALA A 398 121.56 113.35 39.29
C ALA A 398 120.61 114.39 38.65
N GLY A 399 119.29 114.19 38.76
CA GLY A 399 118.26 115.04 38.15
C GLY A 399 118.19 116.47 38.71
N LEU A 400 118.64 116.68 39.96
CA LEU A 400 118.59 117.99 40.63
C LEU A 400 119.56 119.04 40.06
N HIS A 401 120.52 118.65 39.22
CA HIS A 401 121.53 119.56 38.67
C HIS A 401 121.28 120.05 37.23
N SER A 402 120.21 119.61 36.54
CA SER A 402 120.01 119.90 35.11
C SER A 402 118.66 120.53 34.73
N ASN A 403 117.81 120.90 35.70
CA ASN A 403 116.50 121.53 35.43
C ASN A 403 116.41 123.02 35.83
N GLU A 404 117.54 123.71 35.96
CA GLU A 404 117.60 125.19 35.97
C GLU A 404 117.65 125.75 34.52
N ALA A 405 116.80 125.23 33.62
CA ALA A 405 116.88 125.48 32.17
C ALA A 405 115.49 125.51 31.46
N HIS A 406 114.55 126.29 32.00
CA HIS A 406 113.34 126.84 31.37
C HIS A 406 112.55 126.03 30.29
N LEU A 407 111.36 125.58 30.70
CA LEU A 407 110.06 125.80 30.05
C LEU A 407 109.82 125.38 28.56
N GLY A 408 108.95 124.39 28.38
CA GLY A 408 107.58 124.73 27.95
C GLY A 408 106.99 124.05 26.69
N LYS A 409 106.07 123.09 26.92
CA LYS A 409 104.81 122.74 26.20
C LYS A 409 104.20 121.51 26.90
N GLN A 410 102.88 121.40 27.16
CA GLN A 410 101.77 121.13 26.21
C GLN A 410 102.09 119.90 25.34
N GLU A 411 101.28 118.86 25.12
CA GLU A 411 99.83 118.53 25.20
C GLU A 411 99.77 117.05 24.67
N SER A 412 98.71 116.24 24.58
CA SER A 412 97.27 116.32 24.88
C SER A 412 96.65 114.90 24.78
N ASP A 413 95.60 114.63 25.59
CA ASP A 413 94.34 113.91 25.30
C ASP A 413 94.24 112.48 24.70
N ALA A 414 93.12 111.80 25.09
CA ALA A 414 92.25 110.92 24.28
C ALA A 414 92.70 109.45 23.93
N ASP A 415 91.81 108.45 23.68
CA ASP A 415 90.35 108.35 23.89
C ASP A 415 89.76 106.91 24.00
N ASP A 416 88.44 106.90 24.27
CA ASP A 416 87.34 105.90 24.28
C ASP A 416 87.34 104.57 23.42
N ARG A 417 86.95 103.45 24.10
CA ARG A 417 85.91 102.42 23.73
C ARG A 417 86.01 101.43 22.52
N MET A 418 85.00 100.53 22.49
CA MET A 418 84.55 99.57 21.45
C MET A 418 85.26 98.18 21.41
N ALA A 419 84.63 97.03 21.07
CA ALA A 419 83.21 96.66 20.81
C ALA A 419 82.97 95.14 21.03
N THR A 420 81.85 94.59 20.52
CA THR A 420 81.28 93.26 20.87
C THR A 420 81.57 92.09 19.90
N SER A 421 81.22 90.88 20.37
CA SER A 421 80.57 89.75 19.63
C SER A 421 81.34 88.75 18.74
N VAL A 422 81.37 87.49 19.23
CA VAL A 422 80.99 86.19 18.57
C VAL A 422 81.62 85.77 17.23
N LEU A 423 82.30 84.60 17.17
CA LEU A 423 81.96 83.42 16.31
C LEU A 423 83.03 82.28 16.26
N GLY A 424 82.58 81.01 16.34
CA GLY A 424 83.20 79.82 15.70
C GLY A 424 84.45 79.15 16.34
N ALA A 425 84.84 77.91 15.99
CA ALA A 425 84.17 76.82 15.26
C ALA A 425 84.96 75.46 15.34
N SER A 426 84.39 74.37 14.78
CA SER A 426 84.90 72.97 14.59
C SER A 426 84.40 71.94 15.63
N GLN A 427 83.78 70.77 15.34
CA GLN A 427 83.79 69.76 14.24
C GLN A 427 85.01 68.82 14.21
N PRO A 428 84.92 67.56 13.69
CA PRO A 428 83.83 66.88 12.94
C PRO A 428 83.22 65.66 13.72
N ASP A 429 82.43 64.68 13.22
CA ASP A 429 82.42 63.92 11.94
C ASP A 429 81.09 63.22 11.56
N ASN A 430 80.93 62.93 10.25
CA ASN A 430 80.09 61.93 9.50
C ASN A 430 78.69 61.48 10.03
N ALA A 431 77.54 61.50 9.31
CA ALA A 431 77.15 61.38 7.87
C ALA A 431 77.37 59.98 7.25
N HIS A 432 76.39 59.23 6.73
CA HIS A 432 75.44 59.47 5.59
C HIS A 432 74.12 58.64 5.80
N LYS A 433 72.93 58.83 5.17
CA LYS A 433 72.49 58.98 3.74
C LYS A 433 72.76 57.71 2.88
N ARG A 434 71.92 57.23 1.92
CA ARG A 434 70.59 57.63 1.37
C ARG A 434 70.05 56.51 0.42
N GLU A 435 68.75 56.53 0.09
CA GLU A 435 68.13 55.94 -1.15
C GLU A 435 68.26 54.40 -1.35
N LYS A 436 67.54 53.67 -2.23
CA LYS A 436 66.49 54.00 -3.24
C LYS A 436 65.56 52.79 -3.52
N ASP A 437 64.55 52.99 -4.36
CA ASP A 437 63.64 52.00 -4.95
C ASP A 437 64.33 51.07 -5.99
N GLU A 438 63.78 49.88 -6.27
CA GLU A 438 63.33 49.49 -7.64
C GLU A 438 62.58 48.13 -7.71
N ASN A 439 62.00 47.83 -8.88
CA ASN A 439 61.12 46.68 -9.13
C ASN A 439 61.88 45.40 -9.54
N SER A 440 61.24 44.23 -9.36
CA SER A 440 61.46 43.06 -10.25
C SER A 440 60.14 42.29 -10.43
N ALA A 441 60.02 41.50 -11.51
CA ALA A 441 58.75 40.85 -11.90
C ALA A 441 58.99 39.52 -12.63
N THR A 442 57.89 38.81 -12.95
CA THR A 442 57.77 37.51 -13.67
C THR A 442 58.00 36.24 -12.82
N PRO A 443 57.43 35.07 -13.19
CA PRO A 443 56.09 34.88 -13.75
C PRO A 443 55.29 33.68 -13.15
N GLN A 444 53.99 33.66 -13.44
CA GLN A 444 53.08 32.48 -13.50
C GLN A 444 53.14 31.40 -12.39
N ALA A 445 52.11 31.41 -11.55
CA ALA A 445 51.31 30.20 -11.29
C ALA A 445 49.82 30.61 -11.14
N GLN A 446 48.95 30.15 -12.03
CA GLN A 446 47.50 30.32 -11.88
C GLN A 446 46.98 29.22 -10.96
N THR A 447 46.94 29.47 -9.65
CA THR A 447 46.10 28.68 -8.75
C THR A 447 44.63 28.98 -9.10
N GLY A 448 43.86 27.95 -9.44
CA GLY A 448 42.43 28.08 -9.67
C GLY A 448 41.66 28.53 -8.43
N PRO A 449 40.35 28.82 -8.54
CA PRO A 449 39.54 29.18 -7.39
C PRO A 449 39.55 28.04 -6.37
N ARG A 450 40.12 28.27 -5.19
CA ARG A 450 39.86 27.41 -4.04
C ARG A 450 38.37 27.49 -3.74
N PHE A 451 37.73 26.33 -3.58
CA PHE A 451 36.38 26.28 -3.03
C PHE A 451 36.44 26.79 -1.58
N ASP A 452 35.71 27.87 -1.32
CA ASP A 452 35.56 28.43 0.03
C ASP A 452 34.79 27.44 0.91
N ASP A 453 35.12 27.34 2.21
CA ASP A 453 34.50 26.33 3.10
C ASP A 453 32.95 26.44 3.13
N ASN A 454 32.44 27.66 2.96
CA ASN A 454 31.01 27.96 2.89
C ASN A 454 30.33 27.28 1.66
N TYR A 455 31.02 27.17 0.53
CA TYR A 455 30.53 26.46 -0.67
C TYR A 455 30.48 24.95 -0.46
N ILE A 456 31.41 24.39 0.33
CA ILE A 456 31.42 22.98 0.71
C ILE A 456 30.20 22.65 1.58
N GLU A 457 29.88 23.52 2.55
CA GLU A 457 28.71 23.34 3.42
C GLU A 457 27.39 23.45 2.63
N GLU A 458 27.27 24.37 1.66
CA GLU A 458 26.11 24.41 0.76
C GLU A 458 26.01 23.19 -0.16
N TYR A 459 27.12 22.75 -0.78
CA TYR A 459 27.13 21.56 -1.63
C TYR A 459 26.76 20.29 -0.85
N GLN A 460 27.21 20.16 0.41
CA GLN A 460 26.84 19.07 1.30
C GLN A 460 25.35 19.13 1.71
N LYS A 461 24.79 20.32 1.94
CA LYS A 461 23.34 20.50 2.16
C LYS A 461 22.53 20.07 0.93
N CYS A 462 22.96 20.44 -0.27
CA CYS A 462 22.33 20.01 -1.53
C CYS A 462 22.44 18.50 -1.75
N TYR A 463 23.59 17.88 -1.49
CA TYR A 463 23.78 16.43 -1.56
C TYR A 463 22.84 15.69 -0.60
N ASN A 464 22.85 16.07 0.69
CA ASN A 464 21.98 15.46 1.70
C ASN A 464 20.49 15.62 1.33
N ARG A 465 20.09 16.77 0.77
CA ARG A 465 18.73 17.01 0.28
C ARG A 465 18.38 16.06 -0.88
N ALA A 466 19.25 15.94 -1.88
CA ALA A 466 19.03 15.05 -3.02
C ALA A 466 18.87 13.58 -2.60
N ILE A 467 19.69 13.10 -1.66
CA ILE A 467 19.57 11.74 -1.11
C ILE A 467 18.21 11.54 -0.38
N LEU A 468 17.77 12.53 0.41
CA LEU A 468 16.46 12.47 1.08
C LEU A 468 15.29 12.48 0.08
N ASP A 469 15.37 13.28 -0.98
CA ASP A 469 14.35 13.32 -2.03
C ASP A 469 14.30 12.01 -2.85
N ILE A 470 15.45 11.36 -3.10
CA ILE A 470 15.52 10.02 -3.71
C ILE A 470 14.89 8.95 -2.78
N MET A 471 15.12 9.05 -1.46
CA MET A 471 14.48 8.15 -0.49
C MET A 471 12.96 8.36 -0.42
N LEU A 472 12.48 9.62 -0.47
CA LEU A 472 11.06 9.95 -0.53
C LEU A 472 10.41 9.42 -1.82
N LEU A 473 11.08 9.53 -2.97
CA LEU A 473 10.61 8.95 -4.23
C LEU A 473 10.44 7.43 -4.14
N ARG A 474 11.40 6.71 -3.54
CA ARG A 474 11.25 5.26 -3.29
C ARG A 474 10.05 4.95 -2.39
N GLY A 475 9.89 5.68 -1.28
CA GLY A 475 8.75 5.51 -0.37
C GLY A 475 7.39 5.81 -1.01
N LEU A 476 7.33 6.75 -1.95
CA LEU A 476 6.13 7.02 -2.76
C LEU A 476 5.81 5.87 -3.73
N GLY A 477 6.83 5.34 -4.43
CA GLY A 477 6.66 4.16 -5.28
C GLY A 477 6.15 2.94 -4.52
N ASP A 478 6.73 2.64 -3.35
CA ASP A 478 6.28 1.54 -2.49
C ASP A 478 4.87 1.74 -1.89
N ALA A 479 4.39 2.99 -1.83
CA ALA A 479 3.00 3.30 -1.48
C ALA A 479 2.04 3.12 -2.67
N GLU A 480 2.36 3.66 -3.85
CA GLU A 480 1.57 3.48 -5.08
C GLU A 480 1.55 2.02 -5.57
N ARG A 481 2.56 1.21 -5.21
CA ARG A 481 2.54 -0.24 -5.42
C ARG A 481 1.27 -0.92 -4.88
N ARG A 482 0.58 -0.32 -3.91
CA ARG A 482 -0.66 -0.87 -3.33
C ARG A 482 -1.95 -0.47 -4.07
N THR A 483 -1.89 0.44 -5.05
CA THR A 483 -3.08 0.92 -5.78
C THR A 483 -3.25 0.32 -7.18
N ILE A 484 -2.19 -0.26 -7.76
CA ILE A 484 -2.20 -0.88 -9.09
C ILE A 484 -2.63 -2.35 -8.99
N GLN A 485 -3.74 -2.70 -9.66
CA GLN A 485 -4.32 -4.06 -9.62
C GLN A 485 -3.66 -5.08 -10.58
N ASP A 486 -3.07 -4.64 -11.70
CA ASP A 486 -2.33 -5.56 -12.58
C ASP A 486 -0.94 -5.84 -11.99
N GLU A 487 -0.79 -7.04 -11.42
CA GLU A 487 0.43 -7.54 -10.80
C GLU A 487 1.65 -7.51 -11.72
N LYS A 488 1.49 -7.84 -13.01
CA LYS A 488 2.61 -7.89 -13.97
C LYS A 488 3.03 -6.49 -14.40
N PHE A 489 2.07 -5.61 -14.67
CA PHE A 489 2.37 -4.22 -14.99
C PHE A 489 2.97 -3.48 -13.78
N ARG A 490 2.40 -3.69 -12.59
CA ARG A 490 2.89 -3.15 -11.31
C ARG A 490 4.35 -3.52 -11.06
N ASP A 491 4.68 -4.81 -11.11
CA ASP A 491 6.04 -5.24 -10.75
C ASP A 491 7.07 -4.90 -11.83
N ALA A 492 6.67 -4.79 -13.10
CA ALA A 492 7.52 -4.20 -14.16
C ALA A 492 7.78 -2.70 -13.95
N LEU A 493 6.73 -1.92 -13.66
CA LEU A 493 6.82 -0.49 -13.38
C LEU A 493 7.68 -0.20 -12.14
N MET A 494 7.51 -0.98 -11.08
CA MET A 494 8.28 -0.86 -9.85
C MET A 494 9.76 -1.21 -10.04
N GLU A 495 10.08 -2.21 -10.86
CA GLU A 495 11.48 -2.55 -11.16
C GLU A 495 12.14 -1.49 -12.05
N GLU A 496 11.44 -0.90 -13.02
CA GLU A 496 11.95 0.25 -13.79
C GLU A 496 12.17 1.48 -12.89
N PHE A 497 11.21 1.79 -12.01
CA PHE A 497 11.32 2.89 -11.05
C PHE A 497 12.48 2.69 -10.07
N LYS A 498 12.65 1.46 -9.56
CA LYS A 498 13.80 1.06 -8.74
C LYS A 498 15.12 1.29 -9.47
N GLN A 499 15.29 0.76 -10.69
CA GLN A 499 16.50 0.95 -11.49
C GLN A 499 16.80 2.44 -11.77
N ARG A 500 15.77 3.25 -12.05
CA ARG A 500 15.92 4.71 -12.23
C ARG A 500 16.38 5.41 -10.94
N THR A 501 15.85 5.04 -9.77
CA THR A 501 16.30 5.63 -8.48
C THR A 501 17.66 5.10 -8.03
N GLU A 502 18.03 3.86 -8.37
CA GLU A 502 19.38 3.31 -8.17
C GLU A 502 20.41 4.06 -9.03
N SER A 503 20.15 4.19 -10.34
CA SER A 503 21.01 4.97 -11.24
C SER A 503 21.17 6.44 -10.83
N LEU A 504 20.10 7.07 -10.30
CA LEU A 504 20.16 8.45 -9.81
C LEU A 504 20.95 8.58 -8.50
N ALA A 505 20.86 7.61 -7.60
CA ALA A 505 21.68 7.55 -6.38
C ALA A 505 23.17 7.35 -6.72
N ASP A 506 23.50 6.43 -7.62
CA ASP A 506 24.88 6.17 -8.06
C ASP A 506 25.49 7.39 -8.76
N ALA A 507 24.71 8.12 -9.57
CA ALA A 507 25.14 9.37 -10.16
C ALA A 507 25.40 10.48 -9.11
N THR A 508 24.58 10.53 -8.06
CA THR A 508 24.68 11.51 -6.96
C THR A 508 25.92 11.24 -6.08
N ASP A 509 26.17 9.98 -5.70
CA ASP A 509 27.40 9.59 -4.99
C ASP A 509 28.65 9.73 -5.88
N SER A 510 28.55 9.46 -7.19
CA SER A 510 29.64 9.71 -8.13
C SER A 510 30.00 11.20 -8.23
N ALA A 511 29.01 12.09 -8.27
CA ALA A 511 29.23 13.53 -8.24
C ALA A 511 29.88 13.99 -6.92
N TRP A 512 29.42 13.47 -5.78
CA TRP A 512 30.00 13.73 -4.47
C TRP A 512 31.45 13.24 -4.36
N ARG A 513 31.77 12.06 -4.90
CA ARG A 513 33.16 11.56 -4.99
C ARG A 513 34.03 12.45 -5.86
N ILE A 514 33.55 12.87 -7.04
CA ILE A 514 34.30 13.77 -7.94
C ILE A 514 34.59 15.11 -7.23
N PHE A 515 33.59 15.70 -6.57
CA PHE A 515 33.77 16.90 -5.73
C PHE A 515 34.80 16.66 -4.61
N GLY A 516 34.70 15.52 -3.91
CA GLY A 516 35.64 15.13 -2.86
C GLY A 516 37.07 14.81 -3.33
N TYR A 517 37.29 14.55 -4.61
CA TYR A 517 38.63 14.48 -5.23
C TYR A 517 39.14 15.86 -5.65
N LEU A 518 38.27 16.68 -6.27
CA LEU A 518 38.60 18.06 -6.67
C LEU A 518 38.91 18.97 -5.47
N TYR A 519 38.36 18.67 -4.29
CA TYR A 519 38.66 19.37 -3.03
C TYR A 519 40.00 18.93 -2.39
N ARG A 520 40.49 17.72 -2.68
CA ARG A 520 41.75 17.18 -2.11
C ARG A 520 42.97 17.40 -3.02
N SER A 521 42.80 18.08 -4.15
CA SER A 521 43.80 18.30 -5.19
C SER A 521 44.25 19.76 -5.22
#